data_AF-A0A1M6W3N3-F1
#
_entry.id   AF-A0A1M6W3N3-F1
#
_cell.length_a   1.000
_cell.length_b   1.000
_cell.length_c   1.000
_cell.angle_alpha   90.00
_cell.angle_beta   90.00
_cell.angle_gamma   90.00
#
_symmetry.space_group_name_H-M   'P 1'
#
loop_
_entity.id
_entity.type
_entity.pdbx_description
1 polymer ?
#
loop_
_entity_poly.entity_id
_entity_poly.type
_entity_poly.pdbx_seq_one_letter_code
_entity_poly.pdbx_strand_id
1 'polypeptide(L)'
;MNKKIRVLIAAFTFMIFFGLMAGSKVQAADVPPSTWQEHWFEHNQLLKLVYYNDDVAVYFDNDINAGNAKWIYPFVTDVWKYTKQTYGDMNGGGRLYVVIHNKYPGGHPAYYYDSSHDYRNVIDVGGSDFSSKSNWNIDAIVHEIGHIVESTTNGAKGSPTFDIWKDSKWCEIYQYDVYKALGMTSDADRLYNSFISKTDSFPQSGTAWFKNWYYPIYSSYGNSKVLSDYFKLLSQYYPKNSSGYYTRSLNMGEYVHFMSKAAGADLKSLASNAFGWNSTYESQYQAAKNEFPFTYDNTYGATFYEDANYGGWSVSLRPGRYDTEDLASLGIPNDKISSVKITSGLKVTLYENIGFGGQSKTITEDTSSLPDFNDKTSSIVIEAASTPVFYSDANFEGKSITLSEGSYNMNDLESRGLSNDTLSSVRVPNGYKVTLYSDIDYGGNAVVLLGDSASLGDFNDETTSIKVEKSY
;
A
#
# COMPACT_ATOMS: atom_id res chain seq x y z
N MET A 1 57.17 55.75 7.38
CA MET A 1 56.70 55.50 8.76
C MET A 1 55.62 54.41 8.69
N ASN A 2 55.99 53.16 8.96
CA ASN A 2 55.14 51.98 8.79
C ASN A 2 53.95 52.01 9.76
N LYS A 3 52.75 52.32 9.27
CA LYS A 3 51.47 51.97 9.93
C LYS A 3 50.85 50.80 9.19
N LYS A 4 51.22 49.57 9.58
CA LYS A 4 50.44 48.38 9.24
C LYS A 4 49.25 48.31 10.20
N ILE A 5 48.07 48.45 9.63
CA ILE A 5 46.76 48.21 10.24
C ILE A 5 46.74 46.76 10.72
N ARG A 6 46.56 46.55 12.02
CA ARG A 6 46.27 45.22 12.59
C ARG A 6 44.76 45.05 12.61
N VAL A 7 44.29 44.08 11.84
CA VAL A 7 42.94 43.54 11.86
C VAL A 7 42.69 42.91 13.23
N LEU A 8 41.60 43.31 13.87
CA LEU A 8 41.12 42.73 15.12
C LEU A 8 40.39 41.43 14.76
N ILE A 9 41.01 40.28 15.05
CA ILE A 9 40.35 38.96 14.98
C ILE A 9 39.54 38.81 16.27
N ALA A 10 38.22 38.89 16.17
CA ALA A 10 37.32 38.46 17.23
C ALA A 10 37.27 36.93 17.23
N ALA A 11 37.94 36.31 18.20
CA ALA A 11 37.77 34.89 18.48
C ALA A 11 36.41 34.70 19.19
N PHE A 12 35.41 34.22 18.46
CA PHE A 12 34.21 33.66 19.05
C PHE A 12 34.55 32.26 19.58
N THR A 13 34.70 32.15 20.89
CA THR A 13 34.77 30.85 21.57
C THR A 13 33.40 30.17 21.43
N PHE A 14 33.31 29.20 20.51
CA PHE A 14 32.16 28.32 20.40
C PHE A 14 32.18 27.38 21.60
N MET A 15 31.42 27.70 22.66
CA MET A 15 31.11 26.73 23.71
C MET A 15 30.23 25.64 23.09
N ILE A 16 30.84 24.53 22.71
CA ILE A 16 30.12 23.32 22.33
C ILE A 16 29.45 22.81 23.62
N PHE A 17 28.17 23.09 23.78
CA PHE A 17 27.31 22.32 24.68
C PHE A 17 27.22 20.91 24.11
N PHE A 18 28.06 20.00 24.59
CA PHE A 18 27.75 18.57 24.58
C PHE A 18 26.58 18.39 25.54
N GLY A 19 25.36 18.61 25.05
CA GLY A 19 24.18 18.01 25.65
C GLY A 19 24.39 16.51 25.55
N LEU A 20 24.74 15.86 26.66
CA LEU A 20 24.48 14.44 26.83
C LEU A 20 22.97 14.27 26.60
N MET A 21 22.57 13.89 25.39
CA MET A 21 21.35 13.12 25.25
C MET A 21 21.61 11.86 26.07
N ALA A 22 21.05 11.82 27.28
CA ALA A 22 20.86 10.57 27.97
C ALA A 22 20.06 9.69 27.02
N GLY A 23 20.77 8.79 26.32
CA GLY A 23 20.12 7.71 25.61
C GLY A 23 19.21 7.05 26.62
N SER A 24 17.91 7.10 26.36
CA SER A 24 16.94 6.29 27.07
C SER A 24 17.43 4.86 26.96
N LYS A 25 17.99 4.34 28.06
CA LYS A 25 18.19 2.91 28.20
C LYS A 25 16.80 2.32 28.05
N VAL A 26 16.55 1.60 26.95
CA VAL A 26 15.39 0.73 26.83
C VAL A 26 15.40 -0.14 28.08
N GLN A 27 14.47 0.10 28.99
CA GLN A 27 14.32 -0.69 30.19
C GLN A 27 14.01 -2.10 29.72
N ALA A 28 14.84 -3.08 30.11
CA ALA A 28 14.54 -4.48 29.85
C ALA A 28 13.11 -4.74 30.33
N ALA A 29 12.25 -5.25 29.46
CA ALA A 29 10.85 -5.44 29.80
C ALA A 29 10.75 -6.34 31.03
N ASP A 30 10.10 -5.86 32.09
CA ASP A 30 10.02 -6.56 33.38
C ASP A 30 9.59 -8.03 33.17
N VAL A 31 10.16 -8.94 33.96
CA VAL A 31 9.81 -10.36 33.91
C VAL A 31 8.31 -10.49 34.18
N PRO A 32 7.51 -11.12 33.28
CA PRO A 32 6.08 -11.30 33.50
C PRO A 32 5.80 -12.08 34.80
N PRO A 33 4.66 -11.84 35.47
CA PRO A 33 4.34 -12.57 36.69
C PRO A 33 4.24 -14.08 36.42
N SER A 34 4.79 -14.89 37.33
CA SER A 34 4.82 -16.35 37.18
C SER A 34 3.43 -17.00 37.14
N THR A 35 2.43 -16.30 37.68
CA THR A 35 1.02 -16.70 37.65
C THR A 35 0.15 -15.49 37.37
N TRP A 36 -1.00 -15.71 36.76
CA TRP A 36 -1.98 -14.67 36.47
C TRP A 36 -3.40 -15.24 36.66
N GLN A 37 -4.19 -14.60 37.50
CA GLN A 37 -5.56 -15.03 37.76
C GLN A 37 -6.48 -14.40 36.72
N GLU A 38 -7.21 -15.20 35.95
CA GLU A 38 -8.29 -14.68 35.10
C GLU A 38 -9.38 -14.07 35.98
N HIS A 39 -9.91 -12.92 35.54
CA HIS A 39 -10.99 -12.19 36.23
C HIS A 39 -11.95 -11.51 35.24
N TRP A 40 -11.95 -11.95 33.98
CA TRP A 40 -12.82 -11.46 32.91
C TRP A 40 -13.94 -12.45 32.59
N PHE A 41 -15.12 -11.94 32.20
CA PHE A 41 -16.33 -12.74 31.94
C PHE A 41 -16.61 -13.77 33.07
N GLU A 42 -16.94 -15.01 32.71
CA GLU A 42 -17.01 -16.17 33.60
C GLU A 42 -15.67 -16.91 33.79
N HIS A 43 -14.58 -16.39 33.22
CA HIS A 43 -13.25 -17.00 33.30
C HIS A 43 -12.66 -16.76 34.70
N ASN A 44 -12.14 -17.83 35.28
CA ASN A 44 -11.59 -17.83 36.65
C ASN A 44 -10.56 -18.97 36.79
N GLN A 45 -9.60 -19.07 35.87
CA GLN A 45 -8.47 -19.99 35.97
C GLN A 45 -7.22 -19.27 36.49
N LEU A 46 -6.43 -20.01 37.27
CA LEU A 46 -5.08 -19.58 37.60
C LEU A 46 -4.15 -20.00 36.47
N LEU A 47 -3.72 -19.03 35.68
CA LEU A 47 -2.78 -19.20 34.59
C LEU A 47 -1.35 -19.24 35.11
N LYS A 48 -0.51 -20.04 34.47
CA LYS A 48 0.92 -20.20 34.79
C LYS A 48 1.76 -19.77 33.61
N LEU A 49 2.74 -18.92 33.87
CA LEU A 49 3.72 -18.51 32.86
C LEU A 49 4.56 -19.74 32.46
N VAL A 50 4.57 -20.06 31.17
CA VAL A 50 5.32 -21.21 30.62
C VAL A 50 6.46 -20.80 29.70
N TYR A 51 6.41 -19.60 29.13
CA TYR A 51 7.45 -19.05 28.26
C TYR A 51 7.33 -17.53 28.21
N TYR A 52 8.46 -16.83 28.09
CA TYR A 52 8.47 -15.41 27.76
C TYR A 52 9.78 -15.00 27.07
N ASN A 53 9.70 -13.88 26.34
CA ASN A 53 10.84 -13.12 25.85
C ASN A 53 10.46 -11.62 25.81
N ASP A 54 11.22 -10.81 25.10
CA ASP A 54 10.93 -9.36 24.98
C ASP A 54 9.63 -9.09 24.19
N ASP A 55 9.18 -10.03 23.37
CA ASP A 55 8.04 -9.88 22.46
C ASP A 55 6.75 -10.49 23.00
N VAL A 56 6.82 -11.62 23.71
CA VAL A 56 5.64 -12.37 24.17
C VAL A 56 5.79 -12.87 25.61
N ALA A 57 4.66 -13.06 26.29
CA ALA A 57 4.53 -13.88 27.49
C ALA A 57 3.40 -14.88 27.30
N VAL A 58 3.68 -16.16 27.47
CA VAL A 58 2.74 -17.27 27.21
C VAL A 58 2.35 -17.92 28.53
N TYR A 59 1.04 -18.03 28.73
CA TYR A 59 0.39 -18.51 29.93
C TYR A 59 -0.54 -19.67 29.60
N PHE A 60 -0.42 -20.76 30.35
CA PHE A 60 -1.31 -21.92 30.23
C PHE A 60 -2.11 -22.09 31.52
N ASP A 61 -3.36 -22.55 31.40
CA ASP A 61 -4.07 -23.16 32.53
C ASP A 61 -3.53 -24.56 32.85
N ASN A 62 -4.17 -25.29 33.76
CA ASN A 62 -3.74 -26.64 34.11
C ASN A 62 -4.17 -27.72 33.10
N ASP A 63 -5.05 -27.38 32.15
CA ASP A 63 -5.64 -28.32 31.21
C ASP A 63 -4.76 -28.48 29.94
N ILE A 64 -3.83 -27.54 29.72
CA ILE A 64 -2.85 -27.61 28.62
C ILE A 64 -1.57 -28.34 29.05
N ASN A 65 -1.22 -29.38 28.30
CA ASN A 65 0.09 -30.03 28.45
C ASN A 65 1.18 -29.17 27.80
N ALA A 66 1.94 -28.46 28.64
CA ALA A 66 3.01 -27.58 28.17
C ALA A 66 4.10 -28.30 27.34
N GLY A 67 4.31 -29.60 27.54
CA GLY A 67 5.24 -30.41 26.75
C GLY A 67 4.82 -30.54 25.29
N ASN A 68 3.52 -30.70 25.03
CA ASN A 68 2.97 -30.90 23.69
C ASN A 68 2.71 -29.57 22.96
N ALA A 69 2.49 -28.48 23.70
CA ALA A 69 2.18 -27.16 23.15
C ALA A 69 3.41 -26.25 22.94
N LYS A 70 4.65 -26.76 23.06
CA LYS A 70 5.88 -25.95 22.93
C LYS A 70 6.05 -25.25 21.58
N TRP A 71 5.41 -25.75 20.53
CA TRP A 71 5.43 -25.14 19.20
C TRP A 71 4.85 -23.71 19.20
N ILE A 72 3.98 -23.39 20.18
CA ILE A 72 3.34 -22.08 20.32
C ILE A 72 4.41 -21.01 20.55
N TYR A 73 5.43 -21.27 21.36
CA TYR A 73 6.39 -20.25 21.80
C TYR A 73 7.13 -19.54 20.65
N PRO A 74 7.84 -20.25 19.74
CA PRO A 74 8.44 -19.61 18.59
C PRO A 74 7.37 -19.07 17.63
N PHE A 75 6.25 -19.76 17.47
CA PHE A 75 5.20 -19.35 16.54
C PHE A 75 4.59 -17.98 16.90
N VAL A 76 4.14 -17.77 18.14
CA VAL A 76 3.57 -16.47 18.55
C VAL A 76 4.64 -15.37 18.59
N THR A 77 5.90 -15.73 18.86
CA THR A 77 7.02 -14.78 18.79
C THR A 77 7.20 -14.27 17.36
N ASP A 78 7.25 -15.18 16.38
CA ASP A 78 7.48 -14.84 14.98
C ASP A 78 6.29 -14.06 14.40
N VAL A 79 5.06 -14.47 14.71
CA VAL A 79 3.85 -13.73 14.33
C VAL A 79 3.93 -12.31 14.91
N TRP A 80 4.10 -12.15 16.22
CA TRP A 80 4.08 -10.83 16.85
C TRP A 80 5.20 -9.90 16.38
N LYS A 81 6.40 -10.43 16.12
CA LYS A 81 7.50 -9.67 15.52
C LYS A 81 7.13 -9.14 14.14
N TYR A 82 6.60 -10.00 13.27
CA TYR A 82 6.12 -9.59 11.96
C TYR A 82 5.00 -8.54 12.09
N THR A 83 4.04 -8.78 12.98
CA THR A 83 2.93 -7.88 13.25
C THR A 83 3.42 -6.47 13.59
N LYS A 84 4.31 -6.33 14.57
CA LYS A 84 4.88 -5.03 14.96
C LYS A 84 5.67 -4.37 13.84
N GLN A 85 6.48 -5.15 13.12
CA GLN A 85 7.29 -4.64 12.02
C GLN A 85 6.44 -4.07 10.88
N THR A 86 5.32 -4.72 10.58
CA THR A 86 4.50 -4.42 9.41
C THR A 86 3.36 -3.45 9.72
N TYR A 87 2.65 -3.65 10.82
CA TYR A 87 1.42 -2.93 11.18
C TYR A 87 1.63 -1.79 12.19
N GLY A 88 2.87 -1.61 12.66
CA GLY A 88 3.27 -0.53 13.55
C GLY A 88 3.23 -0.93 15.02
N ASP A 89 3.51 0.03 15.91
CA ASP A 89 3.49 -0.21 17.35
C ASP A 89 2.04 -0.34 17.89
N MET A 90 1.84 -1.31 18.79
CA MET A 90 0.57 -1.60 19.48
C MET A 90 0.57 -1.09 20.93
N ASN A 91 1.55 -0.26 21.31
CA ASN A 91 1.73 0.28 22.66
C ASN A 91 1.79 -0.83 23.72
N GLY A 92 1.40 -0.53 24.96
CA GLY A 92 1.29 -1.53 26.03
C GLY A 92 2.61 -2.19 26.43
N GLY A 93 3.74 -1.50 26.25
CA GLY A 93 5.07 -2.06 26.51
C GLY A 93 5.58 -3.03 25.44
N GLY A 94 4.88 -3.17 24.30
CA GLY A 94 5.36 -3.91 23.12
C GLY A 94 5.32 -5.43 23.22
N ARG A 95 4.81 -5.97 24.35
CA ARG A 95 4.69 -7.41 24.61
C ARG A 95 3.25 -7.89 24.42
N LEU A 96 3.08 -9.00 23.70
CA LEU A 96 1.81 -9.73 23.61
C LEU A 96 1.69 -10.76 24.74
N TYR A 97 0.57 -10.77 25.43
CA TYR A 97 0.24 -11.76 26.45
C TYR A 97 -0.67 -12.82 25.83
N VAL A 98 -0.21 -14.06 25.80
CA VAL A 98 -0.89 -15.18 25.15
C VAL A 98 -1.41 -16.11 26.23
N VAL A 99 -2.72 -16.24 26.33
CA VAL A 99 -3.40 -17.20 27.20
C VAL A 99 -3.90 -18.35 26.33
N ILE A 100 -3.52 -19.56 26.69
CA ILE A 100 -4.02 -20.79 26.05
C ILE A 100 -4.62 -21.67 27.15
N HIS A 101 -5.85 -22.09 26.93
CA HIS A 101 -6.61 -22.90 27.88
C HIS A 101 -7.55 -23.87 27.16
N ASN A 102 -8.01 -24.93 27.83
CA ASN A 102 -8.91 -25.90 27.19
C ASN A 102 -10.37 -25.68 27.61
N LYS A 103 -10.58 -25.21 28.84
CA LYS A 103 -11.90 -25.16 29.48
C LYS A 103 -12.90 -24.24 28.78
N TYR A 104 -12.46 -23.10 28.27
CA TYR A 104 -13.32 -22.13 27.61
C TYR A 104 -13.00 -22.13 26.11
N PRO A 105 -13.96 -22.45 25.24
CA PRO A 105 -13.72 -22.50 23.80
C PRO A 105 -13.81 -21.11 23.16
N GLY A 106 -13.08 -20.92 22.06
CA GLY A 106 -13.14 -19.70 21.26
C GLY A 106 -11.88 -18.86 21.39
N GLY A 107 -11.95 -17.65 20.86
CA GLY A 107 -10.88 -16.65 20.92
C GLY A 107 -11.44 -15.34 21.46
N HIS A 108 -10.63 -14.64 22.25
CA HIS A 108 -10.97 -13.34 22.80
C HIS A 108 -9.71 -12.44 22.86
N PRO A 109 -9.77 -11.22 22.30
CA PRO A 109 -8.70 -10.26 22.40
C PRO A 109 -8.98 -9.24 23.52
N ALA A 110 -7.94 -8.78 24.19
CA ALA A 110 -8.01 -7.60 25.05
C ALA A 110 -6.83 -6.66 24.80
N TYR A 111 -7.01 -5.40 25.17
CA TYR A 111 -6.15 -4.31 24.71
C TYR A 111 -5.43 -3.63 25.87
N TYR A 112 -4.27 -3.04 25.59
CA TYR A 112 -3.44 -2.38 26.61
C TYR A 112 -4.14 -1.23 27.38
N TYR A 113 -5.28 -0.74 26.88
CA TYR A 113 -6.07 0.31 27.53
C TYR A 113 -7.29 -0.23 28.29
N ASP A 114 -7.44 -1.55 28.38
CA ASP A 114 -8.54 -2.21 29.07
C ASP A 114 -8.12 -2.69 30.46
N SER A 115 -8.79 -2.18 31.50
CA SER A 115 -8.53 -2.56 32.88
C SER A 115 -8.97 -3.98 33.21
N SER A 116 -9.94 -4.54 32.47
CA SER A 116 -10.43 -5.91 32.72
C SER A 116 -9.38 -6.98 32.43
N HIS A 117 -8.31 -6.62 31.70
CA HIS A 117 -7.20 -7.50 31.37
C HIS A 117 -5.86 -6.89 31.78
N ASP A 118 -5.88 -6.12 32.88
CA ASP A 118 -4.69 -5.57 33.53
C ASP A 118 -3.83 -4.69 32.60
N TYR A 119 -4.48 -3.98 31.67
CA TYR A 119 -3.84 -3.05 30.73
C TYR A 119 -2.79 -3.71 29.83
N ARG A 120 -3.09 -4.93 29.34
CA ARG A 120 -2.23 -5.72 28.44
C ARG A 120 -2.86 -5.93 27.08
N ASN A 121 -2.04 -6.05 26.04
CA ASN A 121 -2.48 -6.66 24.78
C ASN A 121 -2.51 -8.18 25.00
N VAL A 122 -3.71 -8.77 24.96
CA VAL A 122 -3.96 -10.17 25.31
C VAL A 122 -4.66 -10.87 24.16
N ILE A 123 -4.25 -12.09 23.88
CA ILE A 123 -5.10 -13.08 23.21
C ILE A 123 -5.40 -14.20 24.19
N ASP A 124 -6.66 -14.59 24.28
CA ASP A 124 -7.16 -15.69 25.09
C ASP A 124 -7.83 -16.70 24.15
N VAL A 125 -7.21 -17.88 23.99
CA VAL A 125 -7.60 -18.85 22.96
C VAL A 125 -7.75 -20.24 23.55
N GLY A 126 -8.89 -20.87 23.30
CA GLY A 126 -9.19 -22.21 23.77
C GLY A 126 -10.09 -23.07 22.89
N GLY A 127 -10.53 -24.20 23.44
CA GLY A 127 -11.36 -25.18 22.76
C GLY A 127 -10.59 -26.21 21.92
N SER A 128 -9.31 -26.43 22.24
CA SER A 128 -8.44 -27.44 21.60
C SER A 128 -7.40 -27.96 22.59
N ASP A 129 -6.75 -29.09 22.26
CA ASP A 129 -5.67 -29.68 23.06
C ASP A 129 -4.28 -29.05 22.81
N PHE A 130 -4.19 -28.23 21.75
CA PHE A 130 -2.98 -27.58 21.27
C PHE A 130 -1.76 -28.50 21.08
N SER A 131 -1.99 -29.80 20.86
CA SER A 131 -0.91 -30.78 20.68
C SER A 131 -0.25 -30.72 19.29
N SER A 132 -0.87 -30.03 18.33
CA SER A 132 -0.38 -29.87 16.97
C SER A 132 -0.39 -28.40 16.49
N LYS A 133 0.63 -28.03 15.71
CA LYS A 133 0.73 -26.75 15.00
C LYS A 133 -0.01 -26.83 13.66
N SER A 134 -1.34 -26.79 13.67
CA SER A 134 -2.14 -26.84 12.44
C SER A 134 -3.57 -26.35 12.62
N ASN A 135 -4.23 -26.01 11.51
CA ASN A 135 -5.67 -25.74 11.43
C ASN A 135 -6.13 -24.70 12.47
N TRP A 136 -7.23 -24.98 13.18
CA TRP A 136 -7.82 -24.13 14.21
C TRP A 136 -6.78 -23.56 15.20
N ASN A 137 -5.79 -24.34 15.63
CA ASN A 137 -4.83 -23.89 16.63
C ASN A 137 -3.98 -22.72 16.16
N ILE A 138 -3.54 -22.74 14.90
CA ILE A 138 -2.76 -21.62 14.33
C ILE A 138 -3.69 -20.51 13.84
N ASP A 139 -4.87 -20.87 13.32
CA ASP A 139 -5.83 -19.92 12.75
C ASP A 139 -6.38 -19.01 13.85
N ALA A 140 -6.89 -19.57 14.96
CA ALA A 140 -7.45 -18.81 16.07
C ALA A 140 -6.41 -17.90 16.74
N ILE A 141 -5.18 -18.39 16.96
CA ILE A 141 -4.11 -17.57 17.53
C ILE A 141 -3.82 -16.34 16.66
N VAL A 142 -3.64 -16.52 15.35
CA VAL A 142 -3.33 -15.39 14.45
C VAL A 142 -4.54 -14.48 14.28
N HIS A 143 -5.75 -15.04 14.27
CA HIS A 143 -7.00 -14.27 14.24
C HIS A 143 -7.08 -13.28 15.39
N GLU A 144 -6.87 -13.72 16.63
CA GLU A 144 -6.96 -12.85 17.80
C GLU A 144 -5.88 -11.76 17.80
N ILE A 145 -4.68 -12.06 17.28
CA ILE A 145 -3.64 -11.05 17.07
C ILE A 145 -4.11 -10.00 16.04
N GLY A 146 -4.88 -10.41 15.04
CA GLY A 146 -5.50 -9.50 14.06
C GLY A 146 -6.41 -8.45 14.72
N HIS A 147 -7.17 -8.83 15.75
CA HIS A 147 -7.99 -7.88 16.52
C HIS A 147 -7.16 -6.89 17.35
N ILE A 148 -5.97 -7.30 17.83
CA ILE A 148 -5.02 -6.36 18.45
C ILE A 148 -4.57 -5.32 17.42
N VAL A 149 -4.23 -5.74 16.20
CA VAL A 149 -3.86 -4.82 15.11
C VAL A 149 -4.99 -3.81 14.83
N GLU A 150 -6.20 -4.34 14.71
CA GLU A 150 -7.41 -3.57 14.43
C GLU A 150 -7.68 -2.47 15.48
N SER A 151 -7.40 -2.74 16.75
CA SER A 151 -7.86 -1.90 17.86
C SER A 151 -6.77 -1.05 18.55
N THR A 152 -5.49 -1.31 18.29
CA THR A 152 -4.41 -0.73 19.12
C THR A 152 -3.27 -0.06 18.34
N THR A 153 -3.30 -0.12 17.01
CA THR A 153 -2.17 0.32 16.18
C THR A 153 -2.04 1.83 16.09
N ASN A 154 -0.78 2.27 15.95
CA ASN A 154 -0.43 3.66 15.65
C ASN A 154 -0.94 4.67 16.69
N GLY A 155 -1.08 4.26 17.95
CA GLY A 155 -1.52 5.14 19.04
C GLY A 155 -3.03 5.42 19.08
N ALA A 156 -3.81 4.81 18.19
CA ALA A 156 -5.26 4.89 18.20
C ALA A 156 -5.88 3.75 19.04
N LYS A 157 -7.10 3.97 19.51
CA LYS A 157 -7.87 3.00 20.32
C LYS A 157 -9.25 2.74 19.72
N GLY A 158 -9.56 1.45 19.56
CA GLY A 158 -10.83 0.93 19.05
C GLY A 158 -10.84 0.70 17.54
N SER A 159 -11.90 0.04 17.05
CA SER A 159 -12.11 -0.28 15.64
C SER A 159 -13.29 0.48 15.07
N PRO A 160 -13.06 1.60 14.37
CA PRO A 160 -14.16 2.38 13.82
C PRO A 160 -14.76 1.68 12.59
N THR A 161 -14.11 0.68 12.00
CA THR A 161 -14.59 -0.05 10.81
C THR A 161 -15.38 -1.32 11.15
N PHE A 162 -15.37 -1.76 12.41
CA PHE A 162 -16.02 -2.99 12.85
C PHE A 162 -17.49 -3.07 12.42
N ASP A 163 -18.21 -1.95 12.42
CA ASP A 163 -19.63 -1.95 12.02
C ASP A 163 -19.89 -2.30 10.56
N ILE A 164 -18.88 -2.16 9.71
CA ILE A 164 -18.96 -2.46 8.28
C ILE A 164 -18.52 -3.90 8.04
N TRP A 165 -17.33 -4.24 8.50
CA TRP A 165 -16.70 -5.52 8.18
C TRP A 165 -17.05 -6.65 9.15
N LYS A 166 -17.54 -6.33 10.35
CA LYS A 166 -17.79 -7.26 11.45
C LYS A 166 -16.60 -8.18 11.76
N ASP A 167 -16.77 -9.02 12.77
CA ASP A 167 -15.90 -10.18 12.89
C ASP A 167 -16.21 -11.12 11.69
N SER A 168 -15.26 -11.52 10.84
CA SER A 168 -13.79 -11.51 11.03
C SER A 168 -13.01 -10.98 9.83
N LYS A 169 -13.62 -10.16 8.97
CA LYS A 169 -13.13 -9.99 7.59
C LYS A 169 -11.74 -9.38 7.50
N TRP A 170 -11.42 -8.48 8.42
CA TRP A 170 -10.05 -7.98 8.59
C TRP A 170 -9.07 -9.09 8.98
N CYS A 171 -9.42 -9.92 9.96
CA CYS A 171 -8.60 -11.04 10.42
C CYS A 171 -8.34 -12.07 9.32
N GLU A 172 -9.30 -12.32 8.42
CA GLU A 172 -9.12 -13.27 7.30
C GLU A 172 -7.96 -12.87 6.37
N ILE A 173 -7.86 -11.59 5.98
CA ILE A 173 -6.74 -11.13 5.14
C ILE A 173 -5.44 -11.01 5.94
N TYR A 174 -5.52 -10.63 7.20
CA TYR A 174 -4.36 -10.56 8.10
C TYR A 174 -3.72 -11.93 8.31
N GLN A 175 -4.51 -13.00 8.54
CA GLN A 175 -4.00 -14.36 8.65
C GLN A 175 -3.28 -14.80 7.36
N TYR A 176 -3.90 -14.54 6.20
CA TYR A 176 -3.28 -14.83 4.91
C TYR A 176 -1.92 -14.13 4.76
N ASP A 177 -1.86 -12.84 5.08
CA ASP A 177 -0.63 -12.05 5.05
C ASP A 177 0.47 -12.61 5.97
N VAL A 178 0.14 -12.86 7.24
CA VAL A 178 1.07 -13.45 8.22
C VAL A 178 1.64 -14.77 7.72
N TYR A 179 0.80 -15.67 7.19
CA TYR A 179 1.27 -16.96 6.69
C TYR A 179 2.15 -16.84 5.46
N LYS A 180 1.86 -15.89 4.56
CA LYS A 180 2.75 -15.57 3.44
C LYS A 180 4.10 -15.05 3.93
N ALA A 181 4.12 -14.14 4.90
CA ALA A 181 5.34 -13.54 5.42
C ALA A 181 6.23 -14.54 6.17
N LEU A 182 5.63 -15.48 6.91
CA LEU A 182 6.33 -16.52 7.66
C LEU A 182 6.71 -17.75 6.81
N GLY A 183 6.46 -17.72 5.50
CA GLY A 183 6.77 -18.84 4.60
C GLY A 183 5.89 -20.08 4.80
N MET A 184 4.73 -19.93 5.47
CA MET A 184 3.75 -20.99 5.70
C MET A 184 2.83 -21.17 4.48
N THR A 185 3.43 -21.44 3.32
CA THR A 185 2.72 -21.44 2.02
C THR A 185 1.53 -22.39 1.99
N SER A 186 1.63 -23.60 2.55
CA SER A 186 0.52 -24.55 2.59
C SER A 186 -0.68 -24.02 3.39
N ASP A 187 -0.44 -23.31 4.49
CA ASP A 187 -1.50 -22.73 5.31
C ASP A 187 -2.09 -21.48 4.65
N ALA A 188 -1.26 -20.65 4.02
CA ALA A 188 -1.73 -19.52 3.22
C ALA A 188 -2.64 -19.97 2.07
N ASP A 189 -2.24 -21.03 1.33
CA ASP A 189 -3.04 -21.59 0.23
C ASP A 189 -4.34 -22.21 0.73
N ARG A 190 -4.31 -22.90 1.89
CA ARG A 190 -5.52 -23.43 2.55
C ARG A 190 -6.49 -22.30 2.91
N LEU A 191 -6.01 -21.23 3.55
CA LEU A 191 -6.84 -20.08 3.89
C LEU A 191 -7.39 -19.38 2.66
N TYR A 192 -6.56 -19.16 1.64
CA TYR A 192 -6.99 -18.59 0.36
C TYR A 192 -8.15 -19.38 -0.24
N ASN A 193 -7.98 -20.71 -0.39
CA ASN A 193 -9.00 -21.58 -0.96
C ASN A 193 -10.28 -21.62 -0.13
N SER A 194 -10.17 -21.50 1.19
CA SER A 194 -11.34 -21.37 2.07
C SER A 194 -12.06 -20.05 1.83
N PHE A 195 -11.36 -18.93 1.98
CA PHE A 195 -11.96 -17.59 1.98
C PHE A 195 -12.45 -17.13 0.61
N ILE A 196 -11.82 -17.57 -0.49
CA ILE A 196 -12.24 -17.20 -1.85
C ILE A 196 -13.65 -17.71 -2.20
N SER A 197 -14.12 -18.76 -1.50
CA SER A 197 -15.43 -19.38 -1.69
C SER A 197 -16.51 -18.83 -0.75
N LYS A 198 -16.15 -18.00 0.24
CA LYS A 198 -17.08 -17.52 1.26
C LYS A 198 -17.84 -16.28 0.79
N THR A 199 -19.08 -16.19 1.26
CA THR A 199 -19.92 -14.99 1.17
C THR A 199 -20.57 -14.70 2.51
N ASP A 200 -20.78 -13.43 2.79
CA ASP A 200 -21.40 -12.92 4.00
C ASP A 200 -22.69 -12.14 3.67
N SER A 201 -23.52 -11.91 4.68
CA SER A 201 -24.76 -11.13 4.56
C SER A 201 -24.56 -9.62 4.75
N PHE A 202 -23.32 -9.18 4.98
CA PHE A 202 -22.94 -7.79 5.25
C PHE A 202 -21.78 -7.36 4.34
N PRO A 203 -21.73 -6.08 3.94
CA PRO A 203 -22.72 -5.03 4.22
C PRO A 203 -24.04 -5.26 3.46
N GLN A 204 -24.04 -6.20 2.51
CA GLN A 204 -25.24 -6.73 1.85
C GLN A 204 -25.13 -8.24 1.61
N SER A 205 -26.26 -8.87 1.31
CA SER A 205 -26.33 -10.30 1.01
C SER A 205 -25.44 -10.69 -0.17
N GLY A 206 -24.64 -11.74 0.00
CA GLY A 206 -23.77 -12.29 -1.04
C GLY A 206 -22.41 -11.60 -1.15
N THR A 207 -22.03 -10.76 -0.18
CA THR A 207 -20.74 -10.08 -0.19
C THR A 207 -19.60 -11.08 -0.01
N ALA A 208 -18.72 -11.19 -1.00
CA ALA A 208 -17.51 -12.01 -0.92
C ALA A 208 -16.30 -11.15 -0.51
N TRP A 209 -16.17 -10.84 0.78
CA TRP A 209 -15.15 -9.91 1.31
C TRP A 209 -13.72 -10.25 0.88
N PHE A 210 -13.29 -11.50 1.07
CA PHE A 210 -11.94 -11.88 0.72
C PHE A 210 -11.72 -11.83 -0.79
N LYS A 211 -12.63 -12.42 -1.57
CA LYS A 211 -12.52 -12.54 -3.03
C LYS A 211 -12.61 -11.21 -3.76
N ASN A 212 -13.59 -10.38 -3.44
CA ASN A 212 -13.95 -9.20 -4.22
C ASN A 212 -13.37 -7.90 -3.65
N TRP A 213 -12.87 -7.91 -2.41
CA TRP A 213 -12.37 -6.70 -1.76
C TRP A 213 -10.93 -6.86 -1.26
N TYR A 214 -10.68 -7.69 -0.26
CA TYR A 214 -9.37 -7.73 0.39
C TYR A 214 -8.27 -8.35 -0.47
N TYR A 215 -8.51 -9.47 -1.13
CA TYR A 215 -7.48 -10.12 -1.94
C TYR A 215 -7.08 -9.30 -3.18
N PRO A 216 -8.00 -8.68 -3.95
CA PRO A 216 -7.62 -7.76 -5.03
C PRO A 216 -6.82 -6.56 -4.51
N ILE A 217 -7.22 -5.98 -3.37
CA ILE A 217 -6.49 -4.87 -2.75
C ILE A 217 -5.08 -5.32 -2.35
N TYR A 218 -4.96 -6.43 -1.63
CA TYR A 218 -3.68 -6.96 -1.18
C TYR A 218 -2.76 -7.32 -2.36
N SER A 219 -3.26 -8.06 -3.35
CA SER A 219 -2.44 -8.55 -4.47
C SER A 219 -2.00 -7.43 -5.41
N SER A 220 -2.78 -6.36 -5.55
CA SER A 220 -2.53 -5.31 -6.54
C SER A 220 -1.95 -4.02 -5.96
N TYR A 221 -2.12 -3.75 -4.66
CA TYR A 221 -1.80 -2.45 -4.05
C TYR A 221 -0.73 -2.53 -2.96
N GLY A 222 0.28 -3.38 -3.15
CA GLY A 222 1.46 -3.40 -2.28
C GLY A 222 1.32 -4.30 -1.05
N ASN A 223 0.48 -5.33 -1.12
CA ASN A 223 0.38 -6.39 -0.11
C ASN A 223 0.07 -5.86 1.29
N SER A 224 0.88 -6.20 2.30
CA SER A 224 0.68 -5.72 3.66
C SER A 224 0.84 -4.21 3.83
N LYS A 225 1.50 -3.53 2.89
CA LYS A 225 1.67 -2.08 2.94
C LYS A 225 0.34 -1.35 2.89
N VAL A 226 -0.56 -1.70 1.95
CA VAL A 226 -1.89 -1.05 1.86
C VAL A 226 -2.72 -1.31 3.11
N LEU A 227 -2.64 -2.52 3.67
CA LEU A 227 -3.34 -2.87 4.91
C LEU A 227 -2.82 -2.05 6.10
N SER A 228 -1.50 -1.95 6.25
CA SER A 228 -0.83 -1.14 7.28
C SER A 228 -1.13 0.35 7.13
N ASP A 229 -1.08 0.87 5.90
CA ASP A 229 -1.31 2.29 5.62
C ASP A 229 -2.75 2.71 5.89
N TYR A 230 -3.73 1.82 5.71
CA TYR A 230 -5.10 2.07 6.13
C TYR A 230 -5.21 2.45 7.62
N PHE A 231 -4.61 1.66 8.51
CA PHE A 231 -4.63 1.96 9.95
C PHE A 231 -3.81 3.21 10.32
N LYS A 232 -2.71 3.47 9.63
CA LYS A 232 -1.95 4.73 9.81
C LYS A 232 -2.80 5.93 9.44
N LEU A 233 -3.53 5.87 8.31
CA LEU A 233 -4.39 6.94 7.86
C LEU A 233 -5.54 7.18 8.84
N LEU A 234 -6.20 6.13 9.34
CA LEU A 234 -7.22 6.27 10.38
C LEU A 234 -6.65 6.94 11.63
N SER A 235 -5.50 6.48 12.13
CA SER A 235 -4.86 7.07 13.30
C SER A 235 -4.43 8.53 13.05
N GLN A 236 -4.06 8.89 11.84
CA GLN A 236 -3.65 10.26 11.54
C GLN A 236 -4.83 11.21 11.38
N TYR A 237 -5.90 10.80 10.68
CA TYR A 237 -6.92 11.72 10.19
C TYR A 237 -8.30 11.51 10.79
N TYR A 238 -8.65 10.29 11.20
CA TYR A 238 -10.01 10.01 11.66
C TYR A 238 -10.24 10.54 13.09
N PRO A 239 -11.42 11.11 13.41
CA PRO A 239 -11.67 11.78 14.69
C PRO A 239 -11.40 10.91 15.91
N LYS A 240 -10.63 11.45 16.86
CA LYS A 240 -10.30 10.83 18.15
C LYS A 240 -10.47 11.82 19.31
N ASN A 241 -10.80 11.31 20.49
CA ASN A 241 -10.77 12.09 21.72
C ASN A 241 -9.32 12.24 22.25
N SER A 242 -9.13 13.06 23.29
CA SER A 242 -7.81 13.32 23.91
C SER A 242 -7.15 12.07 24.49
N SER A 243 -7.92 11.02 24.77
CA SER A 243 -7.43 9.74 25.28
C SER A 243 -7.07 8.74 24.16
N GLY A 244 -7.21 9.13 22.88
CA GLY A 244 -6.86 8.34 21.71
C GLY A 244 -7.97 7.44 21.15
N TYR A 245 -9.18 7.49 21.69
CA TYR A 245 -10.31 6.68 21.20
C TYR A 245 -10.95 7.32 19.99
N TYR A 246 -11.23 6.53 18.95
CA TYR A 246 -12.10 6.98 17.87
C TYR A 246 -13.47 7.38 18.41
N THR A 247 -14.00 8.51 17.93
CA THR A 247 -15.23 9.09 18.49
C THR A 247 -16.52 8.61 17.81
N ARG A 248 -16.41 7.93 16.66
CA ARG A 248 -17.52 7.37 15.89
C ARG A 248 -17.06 6.21 14.99
N SER A 249 -18.01 5.42 14.49
CA SER A 249 -17.78 4.40 13.46
C SER A 249 -17.70 5.03 12.06
N LEU A 250 -16.95 4.39 11.16
CA LEU A 250 -16.96 4.72 9.73
C LEU A 250 -18.30 4.37 9.09
N ASN A 251 -18.68 5.17 8.11
CA ASN A 251 -19.65 4.77 7.10
C ASN A 251 -18.93 4.19 5.85
N MET A 252 -19.69 3.64 4.90
CA MET A 252 -19.11 2.94 3.74
C MET A 252 -18.30 3.88 2.84
N GLY A 253 -18.79 5.11 2.62
CA GLY A 253 -18.07 6.09 1.80
C GLY A 253 -16.73 6.49 2.41
N GLU A 254 -16.67 6.69 3.73
CA GLU A 254 -15.42 6.94 4.45
C GLU A 254 -14.47 5.74 4.35
N TYR A 255 -14.99 4.53 4.55
CA TYR A 255 -14.18 3.31 4.49
C TYR A 255 -13.49 3.17 3.13
N VAL A 256 -14.26 3.29 2.05
CA VAL A 256 -13.74 3.21 0.68
C VAL A 256 -12.76 4.34 0.41
N HIS A 257 -13.03 5.56 0.86
CA HIS A 257 -12.13 6.70 0.68
C HIS A 257 -10.77 6.53 1.39
N PHE A 258 -10.77 6.04 2.63
CA PHE A 258 -9.52 5.76 3.36
C PHE A 258 -8.75 4.59 2.73
N MET A 259 -9.44 3.54 2.30
CA MET A 259 -8.81 2.44 1.57
C MET A 259 -8.25 2.90 0.21
N SER A 260 -8.94 3.80 -0.50
CA SER A 260 -8.45 4.42 -1.74
C SER A 260 -7.15 5.18 -1.50
N LYS A 261 -7.09 5.99 -0.43
CA LYS A 261 -5.86 6.69 -0.07
C LYS A 261 -4.74 5.72 0.34
N ALA A 262 -5.05 4.65 1.06
CA ALA A 262 -4.06 3.62 1.42
C ALA A 262 -3.50 2.90 0.18
N ALA A 263 -4.37 2.63 -0.80
CA ALA A 263 -4.01 1.99 -2.06
C ALA A 263 -3.28 2.92 -3.04
N GLY A 264 -3.42 4.24 -2.86
CA GLY A 264 -2.93 5.24 -3.81
C GLY A 264 -3.76 5.32 -5.09
N ALA A 265 -5.00 4.81 -5.09
CA ALA A 265 -5.88 4.74 -6.24
C ALA A 265 -7.36 4.79 -5.81
N ASP A 266 -8.25 5.25 -6.69
CA ASP A 266 -9.70 5.21 -6.43
C ASP A 266 -10.23 3.77 -6.48
N LEU A 267 -10.67 3.25 -5.33
CA LEU A 267 -11.23 1.91 -5.17
C LEU A 267 -12.76 1.86 -5.29
N LYS A 268 -13.44 2.95 -5.64
CA LYS A 268 -14.91 3.00 -5.73
C LYS A 268 -15.49 1.91 -6.62
N SER A 269 -14.88 1.63 -7.77
CA SER A 269 -15.39 0.58 -8.68
C SER A 269 -15.19 -0.82 -8.12
N LEU A 270 -14.05 -1.06 -7.45
CA LEU A 270 -13.85 -2.32 -6.72
C LEU A 270 -14.89 -2.47 -5.59
N ALA A 271 -15.20 -1.38 -4.88
CA ALA A 271 -16.21 -1.37 -3.84
C ALA A 271 -17.62 -1.59 -4.40
N SER A 272 -17.91 -1.02 -5.57
CA SER A 272 -19.17 -1.23 -6.30
C SER A 272 -19.38 -2.70 -6.63
N ASN A 273 -18.34 -3.40 -7.07
CA ASN A 273 -18.41 -4.84 -7.33
C ASN A 273 -18.51 -5.68 -6.06
N ALA A 274 -17.78 -5.29 -5.01
CA ALA A 274 -17.72 -6.05 -3.77
C ALA A 274 -19.00 -5.92 -2.94
N PHE A 275 -19.55 -4.70 -2.86
CA PHE A 275 -20.57 -4.30 -1.88
C PHE A 275 -21.83 -3.71 -2.52
N GLY A 276 -21.88 -3.62 -3.84
CA GLY A 276 -22.86 -2.78 -4.53
C GLY A 276 -22.55 -1.30 -4.33
N TRP A 277 -23.21 -0.44 -5.12
CA TRP A 277 -23.09 1.00 -4.95
C TRP A 277 -24.44 1.69 -5.07
N ASN A 278 -24.93 2.21 -3.95
CA ASN A 278 -26.21 2.92 -3.89
C ASN A 278 -25.99 4.43 -3.64
N SER A 279 -27.06 5.21 -3.76
CA SER A 279 -27.03 6.67 -3.57
C SER A 279 -26.57 7.09 -2.17
N THR A 280 -26.78 6.25 -1.15
CA THR A 280 -26.29 6.50 0.22
C THR A 280 -24.77 6.40 0.27
N TYR A 281 -24.18 5.34 -0.31
CA TYR A 281 -22.72 5.17 -0.38
C TYR A 281 -22.08 6.27 -1.22
N GLU A 282 -22.72 6.66 -2.33
CA GLU A 282 -22.26 7.80 -3.12
C GLU A 282 -22.22 9.10 -2.30
N SER A 283 -23.30 9.41 -1.59
CA SER A 283 -23.39 10.64 -0.77
C SER A 283 -22.35 10.63 0.35
N GLN A 284 -22.15 9.48 0.99
CA GLN A 284 -21.12 9.27 2.00
C GLN A 284 -19.71 9.44 1.42
N TYR A 285 -19.45 8.91 0.23
CA TYR A 285 -18.14 8.98 -0.42
C TYR A 285 -17.78 10.42 -0.79
N GLN A 286 -18.72 11.18 -1.36
CA GLN A 286 -18.50 12.60 -1.66
C GLN A 286 -18.33 13.43 -0.38
N ALA A 287 -19.09 13.13 0.68
CA ALA A 287 -18.90 13.78 1.98
C ALA A 287 -17.52 13.48 2.57
N ALA A 288 -17.05 12.22 2.51
CA ALA A 288 -15.73 11.82 2.97
C ALA A 288 -14.61 12.52 2.20
N LYS A 289 -14.74 12.69 0.88
CA LYS A 289 -13.79 13.44 0.05
C LYS A 289 -13.69 14.92 0.45
N ASN A 290 -14.79 15.50 0.92
CA ASN A 290 -14.83 16.88 1.39
C ASN A 290 -14.25 17.02 2.82
N GLU A 291 -14.59 16.10 3.73
CA GLU A 291 -14.09 16.10 5.11
C GLU A 291 -12.60 15.75 5.18
N PHE A 292 -12.16 14.81 4.36
CA PHE A 292 -10.79 14.31 4.27
C PHE A 292 -10.27 14.54 2.85
N PRO A 293 -9.72 15.73 2.51
CA PRO A 293 -9.30 16.07 1.16
C PRO A 293 -7.97 15.39 0.78
N PHE A 294 -7.97 14.07 0.79
CA PHE A 294 -6.86 13.25 0.35
C PHE A 294 -6.70 13.38 -1.16
N THR A 295 -5.49 13.73 -1.59
CA THR A 295 -5.04 13.42 -2.95
C THR A 295 -4.36 12.06 -2.89
N TYR A 296 -4.76 11.12 -3.73
CA TYR A 296 -3.96 9.95 -4.05
C TYR A 296 -3.38 10.20 -5.43
N ASP A 297 -2.08 9.97 -5.61
CA ASP A 297 -1.35 10.52 -6.76
C ASP A 297 -1.65 9.77 -8.08
N ASN A 298 -2.76 9.01 -8.16
CA ASN A 298 -3.04 7.99 -9.19
C ASN A 298 -1.75 7.27 -9.60
N THR A 299 -0.93 6.98 -8.59
CA THR A 299 0.43 6.55 -8.82
C THR A 299 0.33 5.11 -9.23
N TYR A 300 0.74 4.87 -10.47
CA TYR A 300 0.80 3.59 -11.19
C TYR A 300 -0.52 3.16 -11.83
N GLY A 301 -0.88 3.72 -12.99
CA GLY A 301 -1.90 3.11 -13.83
C GLY A 301 -2.53 3.94 -14.94
N ALA A 302 -3.57 3.39 -15.56
CA ALA A 302 -4.51 4.14 -16.38
C ALA A 302 -5.92 3.98 -15.80
N THR A 303 -6.71 5.04 -15.82
CA THR A 303 -8.10 5.05 -15.40
C THR A 303 -9.01 4.97 -16.62
N PHE A 304 -9.87 3.97 -16.66
CA PHE A 304 -10.82 3.71 -17.74
C PHE A 304 -12.21 4.14 -17.31
N TYR A 305 -12.98 4.73 -18.21
CA TYR A 305 -14.28 5.33 -17.92
C TYR A 305 -15.37 4.80 -18.86
N GLU A 306 -16.58 4.66 -18.31
CA GLU A 306 -17.78 4.25 -19.03
C GLU A 306 -18.14 5.20 -20.16
N ASP A 307 -18.18 6.49 -19.85
CA ASP A 307 -18.66 7.53 -20.74
C ASP A 307 -17.52 8.39 -21.27
N ALA A 308 -17.77 9.09 -22.37
CA ALA A 308 -16.90 10.16 -22.84
C ALA A 308 -16.76 11.28 -21.78
N ASN A 309 -15.70 12.06 -21.89
CA ASN A 309 -15.33 13.13 -20.97
C ASN A 309 -15.17 12.68 -19.51
N TYR A 310 -14.70 11.45 -19.31
CA TYR A 310 -14.41 10.87 -17.99
C TYR A 310 -15.65 10.76 -17.09
N GLY A 311 -16.81 10.50 -17.69
CA GLY A 311 -18.08 10.28 -17.01
C GLY A 311 -18.36 8.82 -16.67
N GLY A 312 -19.48 8.57 -15.98
CA GLY A 312 -19.93 7.23 -15.60
C GLY A 312 -19.03 6.53 -14.56
N TRP A 313 -19.00 5.20 -14.56
CA TRP A 313 -18.06 4.46 -13.69
C TRP A 313 -16.60 4.68 -14.13
N SER A 314 -15.65 4.47 -13.21
CA SER A 314 -14.22 4.58 -13.52
C SER A 314 -13.37 3.55 -12.80
N VAL A 315 -12.47 2.84 -13.48
CA VAL A 315 -11.57 1.84 -12.89
C VAL A 315 -10.12 2.19 -13.19
N SER A 316 -9.26 2.21 -12.17
CA SER A 316 -7.82 2.38 -12.36
C SER A 316 -7.11 1.03 -12.39
N LEU A 317 -6.37 0.76 -13.47
CA LEU A 317 -5.57 -0.44 -13.64
C LEU A 317 -4.08 -0.10 -13.61
N ARG A 318 -3.28 -0.92 -12.94
CA ARG A 318 -1.82 -0.79 -12.92
C ARG A 318 -1.19 -1.27 -14.24
N PRO A 319 0.11 -1.04 -14.49
CA PRO A 319 0.81 -1.75 -15.56
C PRO A 319 0.60 -3.26 -15.47
N GLY A 320 0.24 -3.88 -16.58
CA GLY A 320 -0.20 -5.27 -16.64
C GLY A 320 -0.86 -5.62 -17.96
N ARG A 321 -1.30 -6.88 -18.07
CA ARG A 321 -2.11 -7.38 -19.18
C ARG A 321 -3.40 -7.91 -18.58
N TYR A 322 -4.52 -7.46 -19.11
CA TYR A 322 -5.86 -7.75 -18.60
C TYR A 322 -6.71 -8.26 -19.75
N ASP A 323 -7.16 -9.51 -19.67
CA ASP A 323 -8.14 -10.06 -20.60
C ASP A 323 -9.58 -9.78 -20.11
N THR A 324 -10.60 -10.11 -20.89
CA THR A 324 -12.01 -9.79 -20.55
C THR A 324 -12.41 -10.25 -19.15
N GLU A 325 -11.97 -11.43 -18.71
CA GLU A 325 -12.31 -11.95 -17.37
C GLU A 325 -11.67 -11.12 -16.26
N ASP A 326 -10.41 -10.69 -16.44
CA ASP A 326 -9.72 -9.82 -15.49
C ASP A 326 -10.46 -8.47 -15.39
N LEU A 327 -10.77 -7.87 -16.55
CA LEU A 327 -11.48 -6.60 -16.64
C LEU A 327 -12.85 -6.65 -15.97
N ALA A 328 -13.63 -7.70 -16.25
CA ALA A 328 -14.94 -7.91 -15.63
C ALA A 328 -14.83 -8.05 -14.11
N SER A 329 -13.82 -8.79 -13.62
CA SER A 329 -13.57 -8.94 -12.17
C SER A 329 -13.19 -7.61 -11.49
N LEU A 330 -12.55 -6.71 -12.24
CA LEU A 330 -12.14 -5.38 -11.79
C LEU A 330 -13.21 -4.30 -12.03
N GLY A 331 -14.36 -4.65 -12.60
CA GLY A 331 -15.50 -3.75 -12.78
C GLY A 331 -15.50 -2.95 -14.07
N ILE A 332 -14.75 -3.41 -15.07
CA ILE A 332 -14.77 -2.90 -16.44
C ILE A 332 -15.62 -3.89 -17.25
N PRO A 333 -16.89 -3.59 -17.57
CA PRO A 333 -17.67 -4.44 -18.43
C PRO A 333 -17.10 -4.46 -19.85
N ASN A 334 -17.26 -5.60 -20.55
CA ASN A 334 -16.83 -5.73 -21.93
C ASN A 334 -17.50 -4.66 -22.79
N ASP A 335 -16.77 -4.07 -23.73
CA ASP A 335 -17.34 -3.14 -24.71
C ASP A 335 -18.04 -1.94 -24.04
N LYS A 336 -17.43 -1.38 -22.98
CA LYS A 336 -17.93 -0.19 -22.27
C LYS A 336 -16.94 0.93 -22.01
N ILE A 337 -15.72 0.86 -22.54
CA ILE A 337 -14.73 1.92 -22.36
C ILE A 337 -14.94 2.99 -23.43
N SER A 338 -15.21 4.22 -22.98
CA SER A 338 -15.41 5.38 -23.87
C SER A 338 -14.36 6.48 -23.68
N SER A 339 -13.69 6.55 -22.51
CA SER A 339 -12.56 7.46 -22.28
C SER A 339 -11.53 6.88 -21.32
N VAL A 340 -10.30 7.40 -21.37
CA VAL A 340 -9.14 6.89 -20.60
C VAL A 340 -8.30 8.05 -20.09
N LYS A 341 -7.93 8.04 -18.80
CA LYS A 341 -6.83 8.85 -18.27
C LYS A 341 -5.60 8.01 -18.08
N ILE A 342 -4.43 8.53 -18.42
CA ILE A 342 -3.18 7.77 -18.38
C ILE A 342 -2.20 8.47 -17.46
N THR A 343 -1.69 7.73 -16.47
CA THR A 343 -0.57 8.24 -15.67
C THR A 343 0.63 8.43 -16.59
N SER A 344 1.21 9.63 -16.51
CA SER A 344 2.42 10.04 -17.22
C SER A 344 3.47 8.92 -17.27
N GLY A 345 3.96 8.61 -18.48
CA GLY A 345 4.99 7.59 -18.69
C GLY A 345 4.48 6.17 -18.86
N LEU A 346 3.18 5.99 -19.00
CA LEU A 346 2.57 4.73 -19.43
C LEU A 346 2.05 4.82 -20.86
N LYS A 347 1.93 3.65 -21.47
CA LYS A 347 1.26 3.39 -22.73
C LYS A 347 0.19 2.35 -22.47
N VAL A 348 -1.03 2.65 -22.90
CA VAL A 348 -2.17 1.73 -22.87
C VAL A 348 -2.44 1.26 -24.30
N THR A 349 -2.60 -0.04 -24.50
CA THR A 349 -3.10 -0.60 -25.74
C THR A 349 -4.41 -1.33 -25.47
N LEU A 350 -5.49 -0.79 -26.05
CA LEU A 350 -6.81 -1.41 -26.07
C LEU A 350 -6.90 -2.38 -27.23
N TYR A 351 -7.53 -3.53 -27.03
CA TYR A 351 -7.75 -4.55 -28.05
C TYR A 351 -9.24 -4.88 -28.16
N GLU A 352 -9.70 -5.02 -29.41
CA GLU A 352 -11.10 -5.25 -29.74
C GLU A 352 -11.59 -6.62 -29.26
N ASN A 353 -10.69 -7.62 -29.31
CA ASN A 353 -11.01 -9.00 -28.93
C ASN A 353 -10.25 -9.42 -27.66
N ILE A 354 -10.72 -10.53 -27.08
CA ILE A 354 -10.03 -11.28 -26.02
C ILE A 354 -8.64 -11.75 -26.48
N GLY A 355 -7.77 -12.08 -25.53
CA GLY A 355 -6.43 -12.60 -25.83
C GLY A 355 -5.52 -11.60 -26.56
N PHE A 356 -5.78 -10.29 -26.42
CA PHE A 356 -5.03 -9.21 -27.07
C PHE A 356 -5.06 -9.28 -28.61
N GLY A 357 -6.21 -9.68 -29.17
CA GLY A 357 -6.43 -9.82 -30.61
C GLY A 357 -7.35 -8.74 -31.21
N GLY A 358 -7.58 -8.83 -32.51
CA GLY A 358 -8.45 -7.89 -33.24
C GLY A 358 -7.79 -6.55 -33.53
N GLN A 359 -8.59 -5.52 -33.82
CA GLN A 359 -8.07 -4.16 -33.93
C GLN A 359 -7.53 -3.70 -32.58
N SER A 360 -6.52 -2.83 -32.60
CA SER A 360 -5.98 -2.24 -31.37
C SER A 360 -5.84 -0.74 -31.47
N LYS A 361 -5.95 -0.07 -30.32
CA LYS A 361 -5.73 1.37 -30.18
C LYS A 361 -4.72 1.62 -29.07
N THR A 362 -3.61 2.24 -29.42
CA THR A 362 -2.60 2.66 -28.46
C THR A 362 -2.85 4.10 -28.03
N ILE A 363 -2.75 4.34 -26.74
CA ILE A 363 -3.03 5.61 -26.07
C ILE A 363 -1.87 5.90 -25.12
N THR A 364 -1.34 7.12 -25.16
CA THR A 364 -0.19 7.56 -24.36
C THR A 364 -0.46 8.81 -23.52
N GLU A 365 -1.68 9.34 -23.62
CA GLU A 365 -2.13 10.57 -22.97
C GLU A 365 -3.61 10.46 -22.60
N ASP A 366 -4.10 11.40 -21.79
CA ASP A 366 -5.50 11.50 -21.42
C ASP A 366 -6.37 11.65 -22.67
N THR A 367 -7.27 10.69 -22.88
CA THR A 367 -8.15 10.61 -24.05
C THR A 367 -9.59 10.73 -23.61
N SER A 368 -10.17 11.91 -23.81
CA SER A 368 -11.55 12.23 -23.39
C SER A 368 -12.63 11.53 -24.21
N SER A 369 -12.31 10.97 -25.38
CA SER A 369 -13.26 10.16 -26.16
C SER A 369 -12.53 9.19 -27.10
N LEU A 370 -13.13 8.03 -27.34
CA LEU A 370 -12.60 6.99 -28.22
C LEU A 370 -13.47 6.80 -29.48
N PRO A 371 -13.66 7.78 -30.37
CA PRO A 371 -14.66 7.69 -31.44
C PRO A 371 -14.56 6.42 -32.30
N ASP A 372 -13.34 5.98 -32.64
CA ASP A 372 -13.13 4.78 -33.47
C ASP A 372 -13.07 3.46 -32.67
N PHE A 373 -13.03 3.54 -31.34
CA PHE A 373 -12.81 2.42 -30.41
C PHE A 373 -13.81 2.37 -29.24
N ASN A 374 -14.86 3.20 -29.31
CA ASN A 374 -15.86 3.37 -28.26
C ASN A 374 -16.60 2.07 -28.07
N ASP A 375 -16.72 1.60 -26.83
CA ASP A 375 -17.48 0.39 -26.53
C ASP A 375 -17.01 -0.82 -27.37
N LYS A 376 -15.69 -0.97 -27.57
CA LYS A 376 -15.10 -2.11 -28.29
C LYS A 376 -14.01 -2.86 -27.53
N THR A 377 -13.61 -2.36 -26.36
CA THR A 377 -12.44 -2.92 -25.67
C THR A 377 -12.81 -4.20 -24.95
N SER A 378 -12.13 -5.28 -25.31
CA SER A 378 -12.24 -6.58 -24.64
C SER A 378 -10.97 -6.99 -23.89
N SER A 379 -9.79 -6.50 -24.29
CA SER A 379 -8.56 -6.73 -23.52
C SER A 379 -7.61 -5.52 -23.55
N ILE A 380 -6.76 -5.38 -22.53
CA ILE A 380 -5.95 -4.19 -22.29
C ILE A 380 -4.51 -4.59 -21.94
N VAL A 381 -3.55 -3.89 -22.51
CA VAL A 381 -2.14 -3.93 -22.07
C VAL A 381 -1.76 -2.54 -21.57
N ILE A 382 -1.16 -2.46 -20.39
CA ILE A 382 -0.63 -1.23 -19.80
C ILE A 382 0.83 -1.47 -19.50
N GLU A 383 1.71 -0.68 -20.09
CA GLU A 383 3.15 -0.83 -19.95
C GLU A 383 3.82 0.53 -19.83
N ALA A 384 5.08 0.57 -19.41
CA ALA A 384 5.85 1.80 -19.46
C ALA A 384 5.95 2.28 -20.91
N ALA A 385 5.65 3.55 -21.16
CA ALA A 385 6.05 4.18 -22.40
C ALA A 385 7.57 4.19 -22.45
N SER A 386 8.14 3.80 -23.59
CA SER A 386 9.60 3.85 -23.81
C SER A 386 10.11 5.25 -23.42
N THR A 387 11.29 5.35 -22.81
CA THR A 387 11.91 6.67 -22.56
C THR A 387 12.58 7.19 -23.82
N PRO A 388 12.68 8.51 -24.01
CA PRO A 388 13.44 9.07 -25.11
C PRO A 388 14.89 8.58 -25.12
N VAL A 389 15.39 8.25 -26.31
CA VAL A 389 16.76 7.76 -26.53
C VAL A 389 17.47 8.76 -27.42
N PHE A 390 18.67 9.17 -27.00
CA PHE A 390 19.48 10.22 -27.62
C PHE A 390 20.75 9.58 -28.16
N TYR A 391 21.07 9.84 -29.43
CA TYR A 391 22.11 9.13 -30.18
C TYR A 391 23.16 10.12 -30.71
N SER A 392 24.43 9.77 -30.52
CA SER A 392 25.54 10.61 -30.98
C SER A 392 25.60 10.72 -32.50
N ASP A 393 25.07 9.73 -33.21
CA ASP A 393 25.16 9.67 -34.66
C ASP A 393 23.74 9.75 -35.27
N ALA A 394 23.66 10.17 -36.53
CA ALA A 394 22.41 10.19 -37.27
C ALA A 394 21.84 8.76 -37.45
N ASN A 395 20.56 8.67 -37.78
CA ASN A 395 19.83 7.41 -38.00
C ASN A 395 19.81 6.45 -36.80
N PHE A 396 19.87 7.00 -35.58
CA PHE A 396 19.79 6.26 -34.32
C PHE A 396 20.97 5.30 -34.10
N GLU A 397 22.17 5.73 -34.50
CA GLU A 397 23.42 4.98 -34.37
C GLU A 397 24.36 5.61 -33.33
N GLY A 398 25.53 5.02 -33.14
CA GLY A 398 26.55 5.56 -32.23
C GLY A 398 26.28 5.32 -30.75
N LYS A 399 26.91 6.14 -29.90
CA LYS A 399 26.68 6.10 -28.45
C LYS A 399 25.28 6.62 -28.16
N SER A 400 24.61 6.00 -27.20
CA SER A 400 23.27 6.44 -26.81
C SER A 400 23.08 6.52 -25.30
N ILE A 401 22.17 7.41 -24.92
CA ILE A 401 21.68 7.55 -23.56
C ILE A 401 20.16 7.58 -23.55
N THR A 402 19.56 7.12 -22.45
CA THR A 402 18.13 7.29 -22.16
C THR A 402 17.94 8.37 -21.10
N LEU A 403 17.01 9.28 -21.34
CA LEU A 403 16.64 10.31 -20.37
C LEU A 403 15.16 10.15 -20.03
N SER A 404 14.87 10.08 -18.73
CA SER A 404 13.50 10.17 -18.21
C SER A 404 13.02 11.62 -18.22
N GLU A 405 11.79 11.87 -17.78
CA GLU A 405 11.31 13.24 -17.54
C GLU A 405 12.26 14.00 -16.60
N GLY A 406 12.63 15.22 -16.99
CA GLY A 406 13.59 16.02 -16.25
C GLY A 406 14.24 17.11 -17.07
N SER A 407 15.13 17.84 -16.42
CA SER A 407 15.96 18.87 -17.06
C SER A 407 17.42 18.53 -16.79
N TYR A 408 18.21 18.48 -17.87
CA TYR A 408 19.58 17.97 -17.87
C TYR A 408 20.51 19.01 -18.47
N ASN A 409 21.46 19.47 -17.67
CA ASN A 409 22.52 20.38 -18.13
C ASN A 409 23.71 19.58 -18.69
N MET A 410 24.69 20.26 -19.29
CA MET A 410 25.89 19.66 -19.88
C MET A 410 26.55 18.60 -18.99
N ASN A 411 26.81 18.95 -17.72
CA ASN A 411 27.43 18.01 -16.76
C ASN A 411 26.58 16.74 -16.53
N ASP A 412 25.25 16.85 -16.57
CA ASP A 412 24.35 15.70 -16.45
C ASP A 412 24.47 14.77 -17.67
N LEU A 413 24.55 15.34 -18.87
CA LEU A 413 24.65 14.59 -20.11
C LEU A 413 26.01 13.88 -20.23
N GLU A 414 27.09 14.59 -19.92
CA GLU A 414 28.45 14.05 -19.95
C GLU A 414 28.63 12.91 -18.95
N SER A 415 28.12 13.05 -17.73
CA SER A 415 28.15 11.98 -16.72
C SER A 415 27.38 10.73 -17.14
N ARG A 416 26.46 10.86 -18.09
CA ARG A 416 25.65 9.77 -18.66
C ARG A 416 26.23 9.22 -19.98
N GLY A 417 27.29 9.84 -20.49
CA GLY A 417 28.03 9.36 -21.66
C GLY A 417 27.65 10.00 -22.99
N LEU A 418 26.85 11.07 -22.98
CA LEU A 418 26.60 11.93 -24.14
C LEU A 418 27.49 13.17 -24.03
N SER A 419 28.47 13.31 -24.91
CA SER A 419 29.40 14.45 -24.88
C SER A 419 28.73 15.71 -25.39
N ASN A 420 29.17 16.88 -24.93
CA ASN A 420 28.65 18.15 -25.41
C ASN A 420 28.75 18.23 -26.93
N ASP A 421 27.73 18.78 -27.60
CA ASP A 421 27.76 19.05 -29.03
C ASP A 421 28.04 17.79 -29.86
N THR A 422 27.42 16.66 -29.48
CA THR A 422 27.52 15.39 -30.23
C THR A 422 26.18 14.74 -30.55
N LEU A 423 25.06 15.35 -30.17
CA LEU A 423 23.75 14.75 -30.39
C LEU A 423 23.32 14.93 -31.86
N SER A 424 23.01 13.83 -32.54
CA SER A 424 22.65 13.84 -33.98
C SER A 424 21.28 13.23 -34.30
N SER A 425 20.74 12.36 -33.45
CA SER A 425 19.36 11.84 -33.62
C SER A 425 18.70 11.48 -32.28
N VAL A 426 17.36 11.48 -32.25
CA VAL A 426 16.57 11.25 -31.04
C VAL A 426 15.36 10.39 -31.36
N ARG A 427 15.17 9.28 -30.63
CA ARG A 427 13.87 8.62 -30.58
C ARG A 427 13.02 9.25 -29.49
N VAL A 428 11.85 9.73 -29.87
CA VAL A 428 10.89 10.36 -28.96
C VAL A 428 9.62 9.53 -28.98
N PRO A 429 9.43 8.66 -27.97
CA PRO A 429 8.22 7.87 -27.83
C PRO A 429 7.00 8.78 -27.65
N ASN A 430 5.85 8.35 -28.17
CA ASN A 430 4.59 9.07 -28.00
C ASN A 430 4.32 9.39 -26.51
N GLY A 431 3.87 10.61 -26.24
CA GLY A 431 3.66 11.14 -24.89
C GLY A 431 4.87 11.90 -24.31
N TYR A 432 5.96 12.05 -25.05
CA TYR A 432 7.09 12.89 -24.68
C TYR A 432 7.26 14.09 -25.61
N LYS A 433 7.63 15.23 -25.01
CA LYS A 433 8.15 16.41 -25.69
C LYS A 433 9.61 16.57 -25.26
N VAL A 434 10.52 16.48 -26.21
CA VAL A 434 11.94 16.71 -25.98
C VAL A 434 12.30 18.09 -26.50
N THR A 435 12.85 18.94 -25.65
CA THR A 435 13.42 20.23 -26.07
C THR A 435 14.93 20.18 -25.92
N LEU A 436 15.65 20.35 -27.02
CA LEU A 436 17.10 20.46 -27.05
C LEU A 436 17.48 21.94 -27.07
N TYR A 437 18.51 22.32 -26.33
CA TYR A 437 19.00 23.69 -26.21
C TYR A 437 20.49 23.73 -26.55
N SER A 438 20.89 24.80 -27.23
CA SER A 438 22.28 24.97 -27.68
C SER A 438 23.24 25.50 -26.62
N ASP A 439 22.71 26.11 -25.57
CA ASP A 439 23.52 26.57 -24.45
C ASP A 439 23.20 25.80 -23.16
N ILE A 440 24.05 26.00 -22.14
CA ILE A 440 23.80 25.57 -20.76
C ILE A 440 22.56 26.26 -20.18
N ASP A 441 22.00 25.67 -19.12
CA ASP A 441 20.88 26.23 -18.37
C ASP A 441 19.66 26.56 -19.24
N TYR A 442 19.45 25.76 -20.30
CA TYR A 442 18.32 25.85 -21.22
C TYR A 442 18.25 27.19 -21.97
N GLY A 443 19.41 27.77 -22.29
CA GLY A 443 19.56 28.97 -23.10
C GLY A 443 19.76 28.70 -24.60
N GLY A 444 20.02 29.77 -25.36
CA GLY A 444 20.35 29.69 -26.77
C GLY A 444 19.18 29.35 -27.70
N ASN A 445 19.52 28.88 -28.90
CA ASN A 445 18.56 28.29 -29.84
C ASN A 445 18.02 26.97 -29.29
N ALA A 446 16.77 26.65 -29.61
CA ALA A 446 16.11 25.43 -29.16
C ALA A 446 15.35 24.72 -30.29
N VAL A 447 15.30 23.39 -30.22
CA VAL A 447 14.45 22.56 -31.09
C VAL A 447 13.52 21.71 -30.23
N VAL A 448 12.25 21.62 -30.63
CA VAL A 448 11.23 20.79 -29.97
C VAL A 448 10.92 19.59 -30.83
N LEU A 449 11.00 18.40 -30.25
CA LEU A 449 10.72 17.12 -30.87
C LEU A 449 9.53 16.45 -30.17
N LEU A 450 8.51 16.11 -30.96
CA LEU A 450 7.29 15.40 -30.51
C LEU A 450 7.21 13.97 -31.07
N GLY A 451 8.26 13.53 -31.77
CA GLY A 451 8.36 12.22 -32.39
C GLY A 451 9.80 11.95 -32.81
N ASP A 452 10.07 10.73 -33.26
CA ASP A 452 11.40 10.30 -33.70
C ASP A 452 11.99 11.26 -34.75
N SER A 453 13.24 11.66 -34.53
CA SER A 453 14.04 12.45 -35.45
C SER A 453 15.33 11.70 -35.79
N ALA A 454 15.40 11.18 -37.01
CA ALA A 454 16.58 10.46 -37.50
C ALA A 454 17.77 11.39 -37.81
N SER A 455 17.55 12.71 -37.86
CA SER A 455 18.59 13.72 -38.04
C SER A 455 18.10 15.05 -37.48
N LEU A 456 18.97 15.77 -36.75
CA LEU A 456 18.65 17.09 -36.20
C LEU A 456 18.85 18.26 -37.19
N GLY A 457 19.27 17.98 -38.44
CA GLY A 457 19.42 19.02 -39.47
C GLY A 457 20.38 20.12 -39.04
N ASP A 458 19.93 21.38 -39.09
CA ASP A 458 20.73 22.55 -38.69
C ASP A 458 21.06 22.58 -37.19
N PHE A 459 20.44 21.71 -36.38
CA PHE A 459 20.69 21.58 -34.93
C PHE A 459 21.60 20.37 -34.60
N ASN A 460 22.20 19.75 -35.61
CA ASN A 460 23.09 18.60 -35.44
C ASN A 460 24.35 18.99 -34.67
N ASP A 461 24.70 18.23 -33.63
CA ASP A 461 25.88 18.46 -32.81
C ASP A 461 25.89 19.84 -32.12
N GLU A 462 24.71 20.43 -31.89
CA GLU A 462 24.60 21.74 -31.21
C GLU A 462 24.03 21.60 -29.79
N THR A 463 23.67 20.40 -29.33
CA THR A 463 22.93 20.25 -28.06
C THR A 463 23.86 20.28 -26.83
N THR A 464 23.60 21.24 -25.94
CA THR A 464 24.32 21.42 -24.67
C THR A 464 23.43 21.19 -23.43
N SER A 465 22.11 21.42 -23.51
CA SER A 465 21.18 21.06 -22.44
C SER A 465 19.83 20.56 -22.98
N ILE A 466 19.12 19.74 -22.19
CA ILE A 466 17.92 19.02 -22.63
C ILE A 466 16.82 19.14 -21.58
N LYS A 467 15.59 19.41 -22.03
CA LYS A 467 14.37 19.17 -21.25
C LYS A 467 13.60 18.02 -21.85
N VAL A 468 13.30 17.04 -21.02
CA VAL A 468 12.35 15.97 -21.35
C VAL A 468 11.09 16.22 -20.55
N GLU A 469 10.02 16.56 -21.25
CA GLU A 469 8.72 16.86 -20.68
C GLU A 469 7.69 15.87 -21.20
N LYS A 470 6.55 15.79 -20.52
CA LYS A 470 5.38 15.10 -21.05
C LYS A 470 4.65 16.00 -22.03
N SER A 471 4.22 15.43 -23.14
CA SER A 471 3.26 16.09 -24.03
C SER A 471 1.87 15.77 -23.50
N TYR A 472 1.05 16.80 -23.27
CA TYR A 472 -0.35 16.68 -22.84
C TYR A 472 -1.30 16.65 -24.03
#